data_AF-G4V6Z7-F1
#
_entry.id   AF-G4V6Z7-F1
#
_cell.length_a   1.000
_cell.length_b   1.000
_cell.length_c   1.000
_cell.angle_alpha   90.00
_cell.angle_beta   90.00
_cell.angle_gamma   90.00
#
_symmetry.space_group_name_H-M   'P 1'
#
loop_
_entity.id
_entity.type
_entity.pdbx_description
1 polymer ?
#
loop_
_entity_poly.entity_id
_entity_poly.type
_entity_poly.pdbx_seq_one_letter_code
_entity_poly.pdbx_strand_id
1 'polypeptide(L)'
;MAKNTGDTKFRTVNVDQLTEPTFQDELTEDIKPSRLNVSEINSLISSGKSTDAILNILQNAPINSKDQQTKDTVFKLMMRLLSQFKSNQNIDEFLSTMDQDKIDLLMKYIYRGFEQPQEISCAALLTWHEKVYTYGKAGSIMRVLTDRKRV
;
A
#
# COMPACT_ATOMS: atom_id res chain seq x y z
N MET A 1 12.39 -24.14 -53.44
CA MET A 1 11.69 -23.09 -52.67
C MET A 1 11.01 -23.76 -51.49
N ALA A 2 11.37 -23.41 -50.25
CA ALA A 2 10.69 -23.93 -49.07
C ALA A 2 9.21 -23.49 -49.11
N LYS A 3 8.27 -24.44 -49.00
CA LYS A 3 6.84 -24.14 -48.91
C LYS A 3 6.60 -23.36 -47.62
N ASN A 4 6.10 -22.13 -47.73
CA ASN A 4 5.63 -21.35 -46.59
C ASN A 4 4.50 -22.14 -45.92
N THR A 5 4.81 -22.84 -44.84
CA THR A 5 3.81 -23.47 -43.99
C THR A 5 3.19 -22.31 -43.24
N GLY A 6 1.96 -21.91 -43.56
CA GLY A 6 1.26 -20.78 -42.92
C GLY A 6 0.97 -20.98 -41.42
N ASP A 7 1.65 -21.93 -40.78
CA ASP A 7 1.53 -22.23 -39.37
C ASP A 7 2.46 -21.30 -38.57
N THR A 8 1.88 -20.28 -37.95
CA THR A 8 2.56 -19.33 -37.07
C THR A 8 2.44 -19.71 -35.59
N LYS A 9 1.86 -20.87 -35.25
CA LYS A 9 1.64 -21.30 -33.84
C LYS A 9 2.93 -21.39 -33.04
N PHE A 10 4.06 -21.69 -33.68
CA PHE A 10 5.35 -21.71 -32.99
C PHE A 10 5.78 -20.34 -32.43
N ARG A 11 5.23 -19.23 -32.96
CA ARG A 11 5.52 -17.86 -32.50
C ARG A 11 4.70 -17.42 -31.30
N THR A 12 3.68 -18.17 -30.91
CA THR A 12 2.86 -17.85 -29.72
C THR A 12 3.51 -18.34 -28.43
N VAL A 13 4.54 -19.17 -28.52
CA VAL A 13 5.28 -19.67 -27.36
C VAL A 13 6.24 -18.58 -26.88
N ASN A 14 6.05 -18.12 -25.64
CA ASN A 14 6.99 -17.23 -24.98
C ASN A 14 8.20 -18.04 -24.50
N VAL A 15 9.22 -18.14 -25.36
CA VAL A 15 10.45 -18.89 -25.08
C VAL A 15 11.24 -18.30 -23.90
N ASP A 16 11.11 -16.99 -23.64
CA ASP A 16 11.85 -16.30 -22.57
C ASP A 16 11.45 -16.84 -21.18
N GLN A 17 10.21 -17.30 -21.01
CA GLN A 17 9.76 -17.95 -19.77
C GLN A 17 10.45 -19.31 -19.51
N LEU A 18 11.05 -19.92 -20.53
CA LEU A 18 11.65 -21.26 -20.47
C LEU A 18 13.18 -21.26 -20.56
N THR A 19 13.79 -20.23 -21.16
CA THR A 19 15.24 -20.22 -21.46
C THR A 19 16.08 -19.32 -20.57
N GLU A 20 15.51 -18.25 -20.01
CA GLU A 20 16.27 -17.30 -19.18
C GLU A 20 15.96 -17.47 -17.68
N PRO A 21 16.98 -17.39 -16.80
CA PRO A 21 16.75 -17.22 -15.37
C PRO A 21 16.12 -15.83 -15.15
N THR A 22 14.79 -15.77 -15.24
CA THR A 22 14.06 -14.54 -14.94
C THR A 22 14.19 -14.25 -13.45
N PHE A 23 14.44 -12.99 -13.10
CA PHE A 23 14.41 -12.56 -11.71
C PHE A 23 13.05 -12.88 -11.08
N GLN A 24 13.05 -13.72 -10.05
CA GLN A 24 11.88 -14.00 -9.22
C GLN A 24 12.03 -13.21 -7.93
N ASP A 25 10.99 -12.49 -7.55
CA ASP A 25 10.95 -11.85 -6.24
C ASP A 25 11.10 -12.92 -5.16
N GLU A 26 11.93 -12.65 -4.14
CA GLU A 26 12.04 -13.53 -2.99
C GLU A 26 10.66 -13.68 -2.34
N LEU A 27 10.07 -14.88 -2.46
CA LEU A 27 8.89 -15.27 -1.72
C LEU A 27 9.27 -15.32 -0.25
N THR A 28 9.12 -14.20 0.43
CA THR A 28 9.24 -14.17 1.88
C THR A 28 8.07 -14.98 2.40
N GLU A 29 8.35 -16.12 3.05
CA GLU A 29 7.32 -16.85 3.79
C GLU A 29 6.62 -15.88 4.76
N ASP A 30 5.39 -16.17 5.18
CA ASP A 30 4.66 -15.36 6.15
C ASP A 30 5.40 -15.39 7.51
N ILE A 31 6.51 -14.65 7.65
CA ILE A 31 7.40 -14.76 8.82
C ILE A 31 6.64 -14.38 10.10
N LYS A 32 5.54 -13.62 9.99
CA LYS A 32 4.62 -13.35 11.11
C LYS A 32 3.17 -13.23 10.58
N PRO A 33 2.20 -13.99 11.12
CA PRO A 33 0.79 -13.68 10.88
C PRO A 33 0.53 -12.23 11.30
N SER A 34 -0.25 -11.51 10.49
CA SER A 34 -0.57 -10.10 10.79
C SER A 34 -1.16 -10.03 12.20
N ARG A 35 -0.51 -9.26 13.07
CA ARG A 35 -0.94 -9.06 14.46
C ARG A 35 -2.10 -8.06 14.56
N LEU A 36 -2.61 -7.57 13.43
CA LEU A 36 -3.66 -6.56 13.40
C LEU A 36 -4.97 -7.13 13.90
N ASN A 37 -5.41 -6.63 15.04
CA ASN A 37 -6.73 -6.91 15.54
C ASN A 37 -7.74 -5.93 14.92
N VAL A 38 -8.44 -6.37 13.87
CA VAL A 38 -9.45 -5.57 13.18
C VAL A 38 -10.55 -5.07 14.14
N SER A 39 -10.91 -5.83 15.17
CA SER A 39 -11.92 -5.35 16.14
C SER A 39 -11.38 -4.22 17.01
N GLU A 40 -10.10 -4.25 17.37
CA GLU A 40 -9.44 -3.19 18.12
C GLU A 40 -9.40 -1.89 17.31
N ILE A 41 -9.03 -1.97 16.03
CA ILE A 41 -9.04 -0.80 15.13
C ILE A 41 -10.44 -0.20 15.01
N ASN A 42 -11.48 -1.04 14.84
CA ASN A 42 -12.87 -0.56 14.81
C ASN A 42 -13.31 0.09 16.14
N SER A 43 -12.81 -0.40 17.27
CA SER A 43 -13.07 0.21 18.58
C SER A 43 -12.39 1.59 18.72
N LEU A 44 -11.18 1.73 18.19
CA LEU A 44 -10.45 3.00 18.15
C LEU A 44 -11.12 4.02 17.23
N ILE A 45 -11.60 3.57 16.06
CA ILE A 45 -12.42 4.37 15.12
C ILE A 45 -13.68 4.90 15.83
N SER A 46 -14.35 4.05 16.60
CA SER A 46 -15.61 4.39 17.28
C SER A 46 -15.39 5.32 18.49
N SER A 47 -14.22 5.26 19.12
CA SER A 47 -13.85 6.13 20.25
C SER A 47 -13.21 7.46 19.83
N GLY A 48 -13.06 7.71 18.52
CA GLY A 48 -12.46 8.94 17.98
C GLY A 48 -10.94 9.01 18.11
N LYS A 49 -10.28 7.90 18.45
CA LYS A 49 -8.82 7.79 18.56
C LYS A 49 -8.17 7.39 17.23
N SER A 50 -8.42 8.20 16.19
CA SER A 50 -7.99 7.90 14.82
C SER A 50 -6.46 7.85 14.68
N THR A 51 -5.74 8.70 15.41
CA THR A 51 -4.26 8.75 15.42
C THR A 51 -3.65 7.43 15.89
N ASP A 52 -4.14 6.91 17.02
CA ASP A 52 -3.64 5.67 17.62
C ASP A 52 -3.95 4.47 16.72
N ALA A 53 -5.13 4.46 16.11
CA ALA A 53 -5.52 3.43 15.15
C ALA A 53 -4.62 3.40 13.92
N ILE A 54 -4.30 4.57 13.34
CA ILE A 54 -3.38 4.67 12.21
C ILE A 54 -1.99 4.18 12.62
N LEU A 55 -1.47 4.59 13.77
CA LEU A 55 -0.17 4.13 14.25
C LEU A 55 -0.12 2.60 14.45
N ASN A 56 -1.19 2.01 14.98
CA ASN A 56 -1.30 0.56 15.12
C ASN A 56 -1.28 -0.16 13.75
N ILE A 57 -2.02 0.37 12.76
CA ILE A 57 -1.99 -0.15 11.38
C ILE A 57 -0.59 -0.06 10.80
N LEU A 58 0.07 1.10 10.90
CA LEU A 58 1.39 1.31 10.34
C LEU A 58 2.47 0.42 11.01
N GLN A 59 2.31 0.10 12.30
CA GLN A 59 3.23 -0.80 13.00
C GLN A 59 3.07 -2.27 12.61
N ASN A 60 1.85 -2.72 12.28
CA ASN A 60 1.53 -4.13 12.05
C ASN A 60 1.03 -4.42 10.62
N ALA A 61 1.31 -3.53 9.67
CA ALA A 61 0.81 -3.61 8.29
C ALA A 61 1.09 -4.99 7.66
N PRO A 62 0.11 -5.59 6.95
CA PRO A 62 0.22 -6.95 6.41
C PRO A 62 1.04 -7.02 5.11
N ILE A 63 2.18 -6.33 5.04
CA ILE A 63 3.02 -6.17 3.83
C ILE A 63 3.39 -7.53 3.21
N ASN A 64 3.77 -8.49 4.06
CA ASN A 64 4.20 -9.82 3.64
C ASN A 64 3.05 -10.84 3.54
N SER A 65 1.80 -10.46 3.85
CA SER A 65 0.70 -11.42 3.84
C SER A 65 0.37 -11.87 2.41
N LYS A 66 0.21 -13.18 2.22
CA LYS A 66 -0.35 -13.74 0.97
C LYS A 66 -1.86 -13.55 0.85
N ASP A 67 -2.54 -13.23 1.96
CA ASP A 67 -3.98 -13.02 1.95
C ASP A 67 -4.33 -11.59 1.49
N GLN A 68 -4.77 -11.49 0.24
CA GLN A 68 -5.23 -10.25 -0.35
C GLN A 68 -6.46 -9.68 0.39
N GLN A 69 -7.32 -10.53 0.96
CA GLN A 69 -8.52 -10.07 1.68
C GLN A 69 -8.15 -9.31 2.96
N THR A 70 -7.16 -9.80 3.71
CA THR A 70 -6.61 -9.10 4.87
C THR A 70 -6.00 -7.75 4.46
N LYS A 71 -5.20 -7.70 3.38
CA LYS A 71 -4.64 -6.45 2.85
C LYS A 71 -5.72 -5.44 2.48
N ASP A 72 -6.77 -5.89 1.79
CA ASP A 72 -7.90 -5.04 1.38
C ASP A 72 -8.70 -4.53 2.58
N THR A 73 -8.89 -5.37 3.60
CA THR A 73 -9.59 -4.99 4.83
C THR A 73 -8.83 -3.92 5.58
N VAL A 74 -7.51 -4.11 5.78
CA VAL A 74 -6.65 -3.13 6.46
C VAL A 74 -6.57 -1.83 5.67
N PHE A 75 -6.49 -1.90 4.34
CA PHE A 75 -6.53 -0.73 3.47
C PHE A 75 -7.82 0.07 3.63
N LYS A 76 -8.99 -0.58 3.62
CA LYS A 76 -10.28 0.11 3.83
C LYS A 76 -10.35 0.80 5.19
N LEU A 77 -9.84 0.15 6.25
CA LEU A 77 -9.75 0.76 7.58
C LEU A 77 -8.85 2.00 7.58
N MET A 78 -7.68 1.92 6.93
CA MET A 78 -6.77 3.07 6.78
C MET A 78 -7.47 4.23 6.06
N MET A 79 -8.13 3.98 4.92
CA MET A 79 -8.83 5.03 4.17
C MET A 79 -9.94 5.69 4.99
N ARG A 80 -10.71 4.89 5.75
CA ARG A 80 -11.74 5.39 6.67
C ARG A 80 -11.16 6.23 7.81
N LEU A 81 -9.99 5.86 8.34
CA LEU A 81 -9.31 6.63 9.38
C LEU A 81 -8.79 7.97 8.85
N LEU A 82 -8.18 7.98 7.66
CA LEU A 82 -7.69 9.19 7.02
C LEU A 82 -8.82 10.16 6.68
N SER A 83 -10.03 9.68 6.36
CA SER A 83 -11.20 10.52 6.07
C SER A 83 -11.83 11.17 7.32
N GLN A 84 -11.50 10.71 8.53
CA GLN A 84 -11.97 11.33 9.78
C GLN A 84 -11.23 12.64 10.12
N PHE A 85 -10.09 12.91 9.51
CA PHE A 85 -9.34 14.15 9.73
C PHE A 85 -10.02 15.30 8.98
N LYS A 86 -10.54 16.29 9.73
CA LYS A 86 -11.29 17.43 9.19
C LYS A 86 -10.46 18.71 9.02
N SER A 87 -9.29 18.77 9.64
CA SER A 87 -8.47 19.99 9.74
C SER A 87 -7.01 19.71 9.43
N ASN A 88 -6.42 20.55 8.57
CA ASN A 88 -5.02 20.42 8.13
C ASN A 88 -4.03 20.47 9.30
N GLN A 89 -4.32 21.27 10.33
CA GLN A 89 -3.42 21.43 11.49
C GLN A 89 -3.21 20.14 12.28
N ASN A 90 -4.24 19.30 12.38
CA ASN A 90 -4.15 18.02 13.08
C ASN A 90 -3.32 16.99 12.29
N ILE A 91 -3.22 17.15 10.97
CA ILE A 91 -2.40 16.28 10.11
C ILE A 91 -0.92 16.57 10.34
N ASP A 92 -0.50 17.85 10.32
CA ASP A 92 0.90 18.23 10.54
C ASP A 92 1.42 17.78 11.91
N GLU A 93 0.63 18.03 12.97
CA GLU A 93 0.98 17.59 14.33
C GLU A 93 1.14 16.07 14.40
N PHE A 94 0.20 15.33 13.81
CA PHE A 94 0.24 13.87 13.78
C PHE A 94 1.46 13.33 13.01
N LEU A 95 1.73 13.87 11.82
CA LEU A 95 2.87 13.46 11.01
C LEU A 95 4.22 13.76 11.68
N SER A 96 4.30 14.82 12.50
CA SER A 96 5.52 15.14 13.25
C SER A 96 5.91 14.10 14.30
N THR A 97 4.97 13.25 14.71
CA THR A 97 5.19 12.15 15.67
C THR A 97 5.68 10.86 15.02
N MET A 98 5.67 10.77 13.68
CA MET A 98 6.03 9.57 12.94
C MET A 98 7.52 9.54 12.58
N ASP A 99 8.08 8.33 12.54
CA ASP A 99 9.40 8.10 11.93
C ASP A 99 9.28 7.97 10.41
N GLN A 100 10.44 8.01 9.74
CA GLN A 100 10.50 7.97 8.27
C GLN A 100 9.85 6.71 7.70
N ASP A 101 9.99 5.55 8.36
CA ASP A 101 9.41 4.29 7.89
C ASP A 101 7.88 4.34 7.88
N LYS A 102 7.26 4.92 8.91
CA LYS A 102 5.80 5.13 8.95
C LYS A 102 5.32 6.14 7.91
N ILE A 103 6.08 7.20 7.68
CA ILE A 103 5.79 8.19 6.63
C ILE A 103 5.81 7.53 5.24
N ASP A 104 6.82 6.71 4.96
CA ASP A 104 6.94 6.00 3.68
C ASP A 104 5.81 4.98 3.50
N LEU A 105 5.44 4.27 4.58
CA LEU A 105 4.32 3.33 4.55
C LEU A 105 2.97 4.04 4.37
N LEU A 106 2.75 5.18 5.01
CA LEU A 106 1.56 6.00 4.81
C LEU A 106 1.45 6.50 3.36
N MET A 107 2.58 6.90 2.76
CA MET A 107 2.61 7.26 1.34
C MET A 107 2.15 6.10 0.45
N LYS A 108 2.56 4.85 0.72
CA LYS A 108 2.05 3.67 -0.02
C LYS A 108 0.54 3.52 0.09
N TYR A 109 -0.04 3.70 1.28
CA TYR A 109 -1.48 3.68 1.48
C TYR A 109 -2.21 4.80 0.71
N ILE A 110 -1.63 6.00 0.63
CA ILE A 110 -2.19 7.13 -0.13
C ILE A 110 -2.21 6.81 -1.64
N TYR A 111 -1.12 6.29 -2.20
CA TYR A 111 -1.08 5.90 -3.61
C TYR A 111 -2.06 4.77 -3.93
N ARG A 112 -2.18 3.78 -3.05
CA ARG A 112 -3.24 2.76 -3.17
C ARG A 112 -4.64 3.37 -3.05
N GLY A 113 -4.80 4.41 -2.23
CA GLY A 113 -6.01 5.22 -2.12
C GLY A 113 -6.44 5.85 -3.44
N PHE A 114 -5.47 6.37 -4.21
CA PHE A 114 -5.74 6.92 -5.54
C PHE A 114 -6.17 5.86 -6.56
N GLU A 115 -5.74 4.61 -6.42
CA GLU A 115 -6.22 3.49 -7.25
C GLU A 115 -7.69 3.13 -6.93
N GLN A 116 -8.15 3.33 -5.68
CA GLN A 116 -9.46 2.92 -5.19
C GLN A 116 -10.13 4.00 -4.31
N PRO A 117 -10.62 5.11 -4.90
CA PRO A 117 -11.25 6.20 -4.14
C PRO A 117 -12.68 5.81 -3.72
N GLN A 118 -12.82 5.04 -2.64
CA GLN A 118 -14.12 4.61 -2.10
C GLN A 118 -14.44 5.29 -0.75
N GLU A 119 -13.57 5.10 0.26
CA GLU A 119 -13.81 5.52 1.65
C GLU A 119 -13.31 6.95 1.97
N ILE A 120 -12.57 7.55 1.03
CA ILE A 120 -11.96 8.87 1.16
C ILE A 120 -12.05 9.60 -0.19
N SER A 121 -12.32 10.90 -0.16
CA SER A 121 -12.36 11.71 -1.37
C SER A 121 -10.96 11.92 -1.94
N CYS A 122 -10.83 12.02 -3.26
CA CYS A 122 -9.55 12.33 -3.90
C CYS A 122 -8.97 13.68 -3.41
N ALA A 123 -9.84 14.65 -3.08
CA ALA A 123 -9.42 15.92 -2.51
C ALA A 123 -8.73 15.74 -1.14
N ALA A 124 -9.29 14.92 -0.26
CA ALA A 124 -8.67 14.62 1.02
C ALA A 124 -7.36 13.83 0.85
N LEU A 125 -7.31 12.89 -0.10
CA LEU A 125 -6.07 12.17 -0.44
C LEU A 125 -4.97 13.10 -0.95
N LEU A 126 -5.31 14.11 -1.76
CA LEU A 126 -4.35 15.12 -2.21
C LEU A 126 -3.81 15.97 -1.06
N THR A 127 -4.68 16.36 -0.11
CA THR A 127 -4.23 17.04 1.12
C THR A 127 -3.32 16.16 1.95
N TRP A 128 -3.66 14.88 2.15
CA TRP A 128 -2.77 13.93 2.81
C TRP A 128 -1.43 13.78 2.08
N HIS A 129 -1.46 13.67 0.75
CA HIS A 129 -0.24 13.55 -0.07
C HIS A 129 0.66 14.77 0.11
N GLU A 130 0.12 15.99 0.01
CA GLU A 130 0.84 17.24 0.23
C GLU A 130 1.55 17.23 1.60
N LYS A 131 0.81 16.87 2.64
CA LYS A 131 1.31 16.84 4.02
C LYS A 131 2.33 15.74 4.26
N VAL A 132 2.12 14.53 3.76
CA VAL A 132 3.11 13.45 3.89
C VAL A 132 4.37 13.78 3.09
N TYR A 133 4.22 14.42 1.93
CA TYR A 133 5.33 14.88 1.10
C TYR A 133 6.21 15.91 1.82
N THR A 134 5.67 16.79 2.68
CA THR A 134 6.51 17.76 3.39
C THR A 134 7.51 17.08 4.32
N TYR A 135 7.18 15.93 4.89
CA TYR A 135 8.05 15.13 5.76
C TYR A 135 8.91 14.13 4.96
N GLY A 136 8.31 13.33 4.09
CA GLY A 136 9.01 12.24 3.38
C GLY A 136 9.70 12.64 2.09
N LYS A 137 9.38 13.82 1.53
CA LYS A 137 9.87 14.33 0.25
C LYS A 137 9.69 13.32 -0.89
N ALA A 138 10.42 13.54 -1.99
CA ALA A 138 10.43 12.63 -3.14
C ALA A 138 10.89 11.20 -2.77
N GLY A 139 11.71 11.03 -1.73
CA GLY A 139 12.19 9.72 -1.29
C GLY A 139 11.05 8.76 -0.89
N SER A 140 10.04 9.28 -0.19
CA SER A 140 8.85 8.50 0.16
C SER A 140 8.09 8.00 -1.07
N ILE A 141 7.93 8.85 -2.10
CA ILE A 141 7.28 8.51 -3.37
C ILE A 141 8.11 7.47 -4.13
N MET A 142 9.43 7.67 -4.22
CA MET A 142 10.32 6.72 -4.89
C MET A 142 10.23 5.33 -4.27
N ARG A 143 10.09 5.24 -2.93
CA ARG A 143 9.86 3.98 -2.23
C ARG A 143 8.49 3.37 -2.46
N VAL A 144 7.48 4.13 -2.87
CA VAL A 144 6.22 3.55 -3.38
C VAL A 144 6.46 2.91 -4.75
N LEU A 145 7.17 3.60 -5.65
CA LEU A 145 7.38 3.16 -7.02
C LEU A 145 8.29 1.92 -7.12
N THR A 146 9.25 1.78 -6.21
CA THR A 146 10.21 0.67 -6.22
C THR A 146 9.80 -0.51 -5.36
N ASP A 147 8.75 -0.39 -4.55
CA ASP A 147 8.33 -1.50 -3.68
C ASP A 147 7.66 -2.61 -4.49
N ARG A 148 8.17 -3.83 -4.30
CA ARG A 148 7.64 -5.06 -4.91
C ARG A 148 6.50 -5.65 -4.08
N LYS A 149 6.38 -5.27 -2.80
CA LYS A 149 5.37 -5.77 -1.87
C LYS A 149 4.29 -4.73 -1.66
N ARG A 150 3.11 -4.95 -2.22
CA ARG A 150 1.98 -4.04 -2.04
C ARG A 150 1.37 -4.16 -0.64
N VAL A 151 1.08 -3.00 -0.04
CA VAL A 151 0.18 -2.86 1.11
C VAL A 151 -1.25 -3.15 0.73
#